data_AF-A0A1H7NJF3-F1
#
_entry.id   AF-A0A1H7NJF3-F1
#
_cell.length_a   1.000
_cell.length_b   1.000
_cell.length_c   1.000
_cell.angle_alpha   90.00
_cell.angle_beta   90.00
_cell.angle_gamma   90.00
#
_symmetry.space_group_name_H-M   'P 1'
#
loop_
_entity.id
_entity.type
_entity.pdbx_description
1 polymer ?
#
loop_
_entity_poly.entity_id
_entity_poly.type
_entity_poly.pdbx_seq_one_letter_code
_entity_poly.pdbx_strand_id
1 'polypeptide(L)'
;MKQPKSEIIVNVFLLALVLFIIAFFLFYDKYNLFRFPFDANVWGTASDWVMIFVTAITAYYLYQSLKSQREIQLMQQKVTKIEEYDYLMKIKPNFKISIDRSTIKPKNLSGPQIVNCLAILEAENHTAINVKVLIRTYINNELQAEYDESFDRYEPKYGNVLKIDQFEVKRDGSDKFHITYNITYDDIEGNSYKKRIKVKNKALSLSLVDYPAERL
;
A
#
# COMPACT_ATOMS: atom_id res chain seq x y z
N MET A 1 10.52 -21.44 -30.33
CA MET A 1 9.85 -20.61 -31.37
C MET A 1 8.35 -20.84 -31.28
N LYS A 2 7.55 -19.83 -30.90
CA LYS A 2 6.08 -19.91 -31.02
C LYS A 2 5.76 -19.74 -32.50
N GLN A 3 5.14 -20.73 -33.13
CA GLN A 3 4.61 -20.57 -34.48
C GLN A 3 3.65 -19.38 -34.53
N PRO A 4 3.69 -18.56 -35.59
CA PRO A 4 2.81 -17.40 -35.71
C PRO A 4 1.35 -17.87 -35.76
N LYS A 5 0.50 -17.26 -34.94
CA LYS A 5 -0.92 -17.63 -34.80
C LYS A 5 -1.69 -17.61 -36.14
N SER A 6 -1.21 -16.85 -37.13
CA SER A 6 -1.78 -16.78 -38.47
C SER A 6 -1.67 -18.09 -39.25
N GLU A 7 -0.58 -18.85 -39.14
CA GLU A 7 -0.40 -20.12 -39.87
C GLU A 7 -1.39 -21.19 -39.41
N ILE A 8 -1.69 -21.21 -38.11
CA ILE A 8 -2.67 -22.15 -37.54
C ILE A 8 -4.07 -21.88 -38.08
N ILE A 9 -4.47 -20.61 -38.18
CA ILE A 9 -5.79 -20.21 -38.69
C ILE A 9 -5.94 -20.61 -40.17
N VAL A 10 -4.91 -20.34 -40.98
CA VAL A 10 -4.91 -20.70 -42.41
C VAL A 10 -5.02 -22.21 -42.61
N ASN A 11 -4.27 -23.00 -41.83
CA ASN A 11 -4.30 -24.46 -41.92
C ASN A 11 -5.65 -25.05 -41.50
N VAL A 12 -6.28 -24.49 -40.45
CA VAL A 12 -7.64 -24.90 -40.04
C VAL A 12 -8.66 -24.60 -41.13
N PHE A 13 -8.55 -23.44 -41.79
CA PHE A 13 -9.45 -23.05 -42.86
C PHE A 13 -9.28 -23.93 -44.11
N LEU A 14 -8.04 -24.22 -44.52
CA LEU A 14 -7.74 -25.14 -45.61
C LEU A 14 -8.26 -26.55 -45.33
N LEU A 15 -8.06 -27.05 -44.10
CA LEU A 15 -8.58 -28.35 -43.69
C LEU A 15 -10.11 -28.39 -43.77
N ALA A 16 -10.80 -27.36 -43.26
CA ALA A 16 -12.25 -27.27 -43.32
C ALA A 16 -12.77 -27.25 -44.78
N LEU A 17 -12.08 -26.52 -45.66
CA LEU A 17 -12.41 -26.45 -47.08
C LEU A 17 -12.23 -27.81 -47.79
N VAL A 18 -11.13 -28.52 -47.50
CA VAL A 18 -10.89 -29.86 -48.04
C VAL A 18 -11.94 -30.86 -47.53
N LEU A 19 -12.26 -30.83 -46.24
CA LEU A 19 -13.31 -31.67 -45.66
C LEU A 19 -14.68 -31.36 -46.26
N PHE A 20 -15.00 -30.09 -46.53
CA PHE A 20 -16.23 -29.69 -47.20
C PHE A 20 -16.29 -30.23 -48.63
N ILE A 21 -15.21 -30.13 -49.41
CA ILE A 21 -15.14 -30.69 -50.78
C ILE A 21 -15.34 -32.20 -50.76
N ILE A 22 -14.66 -32.91 -49.84
CA ILE A 22 -14.80 -34.37 -49.70
C ILE A 22 -16.25 -34.74 -49.34
N ALA A 23 -16.83 -34.06 -48.36
CA ALA A 23 -18.22 -34.26 -47.98
C ALA A 23 -19.18 -33.99 -49.15
N PHE A 24 -18.96 -32.90 -49.88
CA PHE A 24 -19.74 -32.54 -51.06
C PHE A 24 -19.77 -33.70 -52.07
N PHE A 25 -18.60 -34.26 -52.44
CA PHE A 25 -18.54 -35.39 -53.38
C PHE A 25 -19.14 -36.68 -52.82
N LEU A 26 -18.92 -37.01 -51.54
CA LEU A 26 -19.45 -38.24 -50.93
C LEU A 26 -20.97 -38.23 -50.77
N PHE A 27 -21.56 -37.05 -50.57
CA PHE A 27 -22.97 -36.87 -50.26
C PHE A 27 -23.81 -36.27 -51.39
N TYR A 28 -23.17 -35.94 -52.53
CA TYR A 28 -23.78 -35.26 -53.69
C TYR A 28 -25.11 -35.86 -54.14
N ASP A 29 -25.18 -37.19 -54.25
CA ASP A 29 -26.32 -37.91 -54.81
C ASP A 29 -27.24 -38.53 -53.74
N LYS A 30 -26.82 -38.51 -52.48
CA LYS A 30 -27.54 -39.16 -51.37
C LYS A 30 -28.52 -38.24 -50.65
N TYR A 31 -28.27 -36.92 -50.68
CA TYR A 31 -29.08 -35.93 -49.98
C TYR A 31 -29.41 -34.76 -50.90
N ASN A 32 -30.65 -34.27 -50.83
CA ASN A 32 -31.12 -33.11 -51.61
C ASN A 32 -30.33 -31.81 -51.32
N LEU A 33 -29.52 -31.80 -50.26
CA LEU A 33 -28.66 -30.67 -49.89
C LEU A 33 -27.62 -30.33 -50.97
N PHE A 34 -27.13 -31.32 -51.69
CA PHE A 34 -26.01 -31.15 -52.63
C PHE A 34 -26.41 -31.30 -54.10
N ARG A 35 -27.66 -31.64 -54.38
CA ARG A 35 -28.19 -31.83 -55.74
C ARG A 35 -28.47 -30.48 -56.40
N PHE A 36 -28.02 -30.31 -57.64
CA PHE A 36 -28.31 -29.12 -58.44
C PHE A 36 -29.57 -29.34 -59.32
N PRO A 37 -30.50 -28.37 -59.42
CA PRO A 37 -30.51 -27.06 -58.76
C PRO A 37 -30.72 -27.16 -57.25
N PHE A 38 -30.00 -26.34 -56.49
CA PHE A 38 -30.09 -26.34 -55.03
C PHE A 38 -31.50 -25.97 -54.58
N ASP A 39 -32.08 -26.78 -53.69
CA ASP A 39 -33.35 -26.44 -53.06
C ASP A 39 -33.14 -25.29 -52.06
N ALA A 40 -33.75 -24.15 -52.35
CA ALA A 40 -33.63 -22.93 -51.56
C ALA A 40 -34.12 -23.12 -50.11
N ASN A 41 -35.13 -23.96 -49.87
CA ASN A 41 -35.67 -24.19 -48.52
C ASN A 41 -34.68 -24.96 -47.64
N VAL A 42 -34.00 -25.95 -48.24
CA VAL A 42 -33.02 -26.79 -47.55
C VAL A 42 -31.77 -25.99 -47.21
N TRP A 43 -31.26 -25.18 -48.14
CA TRP A 43 -30.11 -24.32 -47.91
C TRP A 43 -30.40 -23.15 -46.97
N GLY A 44 -31.61 -22.56 -47.01
CA GLY A 44 -32.04 -21.56 -46.05
C GLY A 44 -31.98 -22.09 -44.62
N THR A 45 -32.58 -23.26 -44.39
CA THR A 45 -32.56 -23.92 -43.06
C THR A 45 -31.14 -24.28 -42.62
N ALA A 46 -30.30 -24.80 -43.52
CA ALA A 46 -28.91 -25.13 -43.20
C ALA A 46 -28.09 -23.88 -42.83
N SER A 47 -28.27 -22.78 -43.57
CA SER A 47 -27.64 -21.49 -43.28
C SER A 47 -28.06 -20.94 -41.91
N ASP A 48 -29.34 -21.05 -41.57
CA ASP A 48 -29.86 -20.60 -40.26
C ASP A 48 -29.19 -21.35 -39.10
N TRP A 49 -29.04 -22.69 -39.21
CA TRP A 49 -28.32 -23.48 -38.20
C TRP A 49 -26.84 -23.11 -38.07
N VAL A 50 -26.16 -22.86 -39.20
CA VAL A 50 -24.78 -22.39 -39.19
C VAL A 50 -24.67 -21.03 -38.53
N MET A 51 -25.59 -20.10 -38.83
CA MET A 51 -25.63 -18.78 -38.23
C MET A 51 -25.85 -18.86 -36.72
N ILE A 52 -26.77 -19.70 -36.25
CA ILE A 52 -27.00 -19.94 -34.81
C ILE A 52 -25.72 -20.44 -34.15
N PHE A 53 -25.04 -21.41 -34.76
CA PHE A 53 -23.80 -21.98 -34.23
C PHE A 53 -22.67 -20.95 -34.14
N VAL A 54 -22.43 -20.19 -35.22
CA VAL A 54 -21.42 -19.12 -35.26
C VAL A 54 -21.74 -18.03 -34.24
N THR A 55 -23.01 -17.67 -34.09
CA THR A 55 -23.48 -16.67 -33.12
C THR A 55 -23.25 -17.17 -31.69
N ALA A 56 -23.57 -18.43 -31.40
CA ALA A 56 -23.33 -19.03 -30.08
C ALA A 56 -21.83 -19.06 -29.73
N ILE A 57 -20.97 -19.44 -30.68
CA ILE A 57 -19.51 -19.39 -30.52
C ILE A 57 -19.03 -17.95 -30.27
N THR A 58 -19.52 -17.00 -31.05
CA THR A 58 -19.16 -15.58 -30.91
C THR A 58 -19.57 -15.05 -29.55
N ALA A 59 -20.79 -15.34 -29.11
CA ALA A 59 -21.29 -14.97 -27.79
C ALA A 59 -20.45 -15.59 -26.66
N TYR A 60 -20.05 -16.86 -26.80
CA TYR A 60 -19.16 -17.53 -25.85
C TYR A 60 -17.80 -16.83 -25.75
N TYR A 61 -17.17 -16.50 -26.88
CA TYR A 61 -15.88 -15.79 -26.88
C TYR A 61 -15.99 -14.36 -26.35
N LEU A 62 -17.08 -13.65 -26.66
CA LEU A 62 -17.35 -12.33 -26.12
C LEU A 62 -17.45 -12.39 -24.59
N TYR A 63 -18.20 -13.36 -24.06
CA TYR A 63 -18.31 -13.56 -22.62
C TYR A 63 -16.95 -13.81 -21.96
N GLN A 64 -16.13 -14.69 -22.55
CA GLN A 64 -14.78 -14.97 -22.03
C GLN A 64 -13.86 -13.74 -22.10
N SER A 65 -13.94 -12.96 -23.18
CA SER A 65 -13.15 -11.73 -23.32
C SER A 65 -13.55 -10.69 -22.27
N LEU A 66 -14.85 -10.47 -22.07
CA LEU A 66 -15.36 -9.55 -21.05
C LEU A 66 -14.95 -9.99 -19.64
N LYS A 67 -15.00 -11.29 -19.34
CA LYS A 67 -14.53 -11.84 -18.07
C LYS A 67 -13.05 -11.57 -17.84
N SER A 68 -12.20 -11.83 -18.83
CA SER A 68 -10.76 -11.60 -18.74
C SER A 68 -10.43 -10.12 -18.55
N GLN A 69 -11.10 -9.22 -19.28
CA GLN A 69 -10.91 -7.78 -19.13
C GLN A 69 -11.26 -7.30 -17.72
N ARG A 70 -12.36 -7.82 -17.14
CA ARG A 70 -12.74 -7.51 -15.75
C ARG A 70 -11.69 -7.97 -14.75
N GLU A 71 -11.15 -9.17 -14.91
CA GLU A 71 -10.09 -9.69 -14.04
C GLU A 71 -8.81 -8.84 -14.11
N ILE A 72 -8.42 -8.41 -15.31
CA ILE A 72 -7.26 -7.52 -15.50
C ILE A 72 -7.48 -6.17 -14.81
N GLN A 73 -8.66 -5.57 -14.95
CA GLN A 73 -8.98 -4.30 -14.29
C GLN A 73 -8.90 -4.43 -12.76
N LEU A 74 -9.41 -5.52 -12.19
CA LEU A 74 -9.32 -5.78 -10.76
C LEU A 74 -7.87 -5.95 -10.29
N MET A 75 -7.02 -6.60 -11.09
CA MET A 75 -5.60 -6.72 -10.76
C MET A 75 -4.89 -5.37 -10.84
N GLN A 76 -5.15 -4.57 -11.87
CA GLN A 76 -4.58 -3.23 -12.00
C GLN A 76 -4.98 -2.34 -10.82
N GLN A 77 -6.25 -2.33 -10.42
CA GLN A 77 -6.71 -1.60 -9.25
C GLN A 77 -5.99 -2.04 -7.96
N LYS A 78 -5.72 -3.33 -7.81
CA LYS A 78 -4.94 -3.83 -6.65
C LYS A 78 -3.49 -3.36 -6.70
N VAL A 79 -2.83 -3.44 -7.86
CA VAL A 79 -1.45 -2.97 -8.03
C VAL A 79 -1.35 -1.48 -7.75
N THR A 80 -2.24 -0.67 -8.32
CA THR A 80 -2.26 0.78 -8.07
C THR A 80 -2.41 1.11 -6.60
N LYS A 81 -3.26 0.38 -5.85
CA LYS A 81 -3.38 0.56 -4.39
C LYS A 81 -2.12 0.20 -3.63
N ILE A 82 -1.40 -0.83 -4.07
CA ILE A 82 -0.11 -1.22 -3.48
C ILE A 82 0.93 -0.14 -3.77
N GLU A 83 1.04 0.33 -5.00
CA GLU A 83 1.96 1.40 -5.39
C GLU A 83 1.66 2.71 -4.66
N GLU A 84 0.38 3.06 -4.51
CA GLU A 84 -0.05 4.21 -3.71
C GLU A 84 0.39 4.06 -2.25
N TYR A 85 0.15 2.90 -1.65
CA TYR A 85 0.58 2.63 -0.28
C TYR A 85 2.11 2.68 -0.11
N ASP A 86 2.86 2.09 -1.04
CA ASP A 86 4.33 2.08 -1.04
C ASP A 86 4.88 3.50 -1.22
N TYR A 87 4.25 4.29 -2.09
CA TYR A 87 4.59 5.69 -2.29
C TYR A 87 4.34 6.51 -1.01
N LEU A 88 3.18 6.37 -0.39
CA LEU A 88 2.84 7.03 0.89
C LEU A 88 3.83 6.63 1.99
N MET A 89 4.19 5.36 2.10
CA MET A 89 5.19 4.90 3.07
C MET A 89 6.59 5.44 2.78
N LYS A 90 6.93 5.63 1.52
CA LYS A 90 8.21 6.20 1.11
C LYS A 90 8.31 7.66 1.53
N ILE A 91 7.29 8.48 1.27
CA ILE A 91 7.31 9.92 1.55
C ILE A 91 7.04 10.26 3.03
N LYS A 92 6.54 9.30 3.81
CA LYS A 92 6.20 9.49 5.23
C LYS A 92 7.43 9.88 6.07
N PRO A 93 7.42 11.06 6.72
CA PRO A 93 8.45 11.43 7.68
C PRO A 93 8.55 10.44 8.85
N ASN A 94 9.77 10.06 9.23
CA ASN A 94 9.98 9.18 10.38
C ASN A 94 10.65 9.95 11.53
N PHE A 95 9.94 10.13 12.64
CA PHE A 95 10.50 10.80 13.81
C PHE A 95 11.15 9.80 14.78
N LYS A 96 12.39 10.03 15.16
CA LYS A 96 13.08 9.30 16.25
C LYS A 96 13.34 10.26 17.40
N ILE A 97 13.24 9.75 18.62
CA ILE A 97 13.66 10.49 19.81
C ILE A 97 14.93 9.85 20.36
N SER A 98 15.99 10.63 20.44
CA SER A 98 17.21 10.31 21.18
C SER A 98 17.16 11.04 22.53
N ILE A 99 17.66 10.41 23.59
CA ILE A 99 17.74 11.05 24.92
C ILE A 99 19.21 11.20 25.25
N ASP A 100 19.69 12.44 25.19
CA ASP A 100 21.02 12.77 25.62
C ASP A 100 21.05 12.99 27.13
N ARG A 101 22.00 12.32 27.80
CA ARG A 101 22.18 12.39 29.25
C ARG A 101 23.34 13.32 29.53
N SER A 102 23.09 14.61 29.40
CA SER A 102 24.14 15.61 29.63
C SER A 102 24.35 15.86 31.13
N THR A 103 25.59 15.60 31.57
CA THR A 103 26.21 15.95 32.86
C THR A 103 25.39 15.71 34.12
N ILE A 104 25.66 14.59 34.80
CA ILE A 104 25.32 14.41 36.22
C ILE A 104 26.10 15.47 37.00
N LYS A 105 25.44 16.48 37.56
CA LYS A 105 26.07 17.31 38.60
C LYS A 105 25.91 16.56 39.93
N PRO A 106 26.97 15.97 40.51
CA PRO A 106 26.87 15.36 41.82
C PRO A 106 26.60 16.46 42.85
N LYS A 107 25.34 16.59 43.28
CA LYS A 107 24.97 17.51 44.36
C LYS A 107 25.09 16.76 45.68
N ASN A 108 26.31 16.74 46.23
CA ASN A 108 26.69 16.18 47.52
C ASN A 108 26.48 14.65 47.67
N LEU A 109 27.44 13.94 48.27
CA LEU A 109 27.48 12.48 48.39
C LEU A 109 26.31 11.81 49.16
N SER A 110 25.33 12.58 49.64
CA SER A 110 24.25 12.09 50.52
C SER A 110 22.85 12.52 50.07
N GLY A 111 22.70 13.17 48.92
CA GLY A 111 21.40 13.64 48.40
C GLY A 111 20.90 12.85 47.19
N PRO A 112 19.61 13.00 46.82
CA PRO A 112 19.07 12.41 45.60
C PRO A 112 19.84 12.90 44.37
N GLN A 113 20.34 11.97 43.55
CA GLN A 113 21.00 12.34 42.30
C GLN A 113 19.95 12.88 41.32
N ILE A 114 20.19 14.08 40.79
CA ILE A 114 19.38 14.67 39.73
C ILE A 114 20.13 14.47 38.41
N VAL A 115 19.48 13.83 37.44
CA VAL A 115 20.01 13.62 36.09
C VAL A 115 19.25 14.51 35.13
N ASN A 116 19.96 15.42 34.47
CA ASN A 116 19.38 16.26 33.43
C ASN A 116 19.35 15.47 32.12
N CYS A 117 18.17 15.28 31.58
CA CYS A 117 17.94 14.62 30.32
C CYS A 117 17.50 15.66 29.28
N LEU A 118 18.05 15.56 28.08
CA LEU A 118 17.61 16.33 26.92
C LEU A 118 16.96 15.37 25.94
N ALA A 119 15.67 15.52 25.69
CA ALA A 119 15.00 14.81 24.61
C ALA A 119 15.23 15.56 23.30
N ILE A 120 15.73 14.81 22.35
CA ILE A 120 16.11 15.28 21.04
C ILE A 120 15.20 14.56 20.03
N LEU A 121 14.44 15.32 19.26
CA LEU A 121 13.59 14.83 18.19
C LEU A 121 14.29 15.01 16.85
N GLU A 122 14.49 13.90 16.15
CA GLU A 122 15.11 13.85 14.84
C GLU A 122 14.05 13.37 13.83
N ALA A 123 13.79 14.14 12.78
CA ALA A 123 13.02 13.63 11.65
C ALA A 123 13.96 13.09 10.58
N GLU A 124 13.69 11.88 10.13
CA GLU A 124 14.41 11.18 9.09
C GLU A 124 13.60 11.12 7.79
N ASN A 125 14.33 10.97 6.69
CA ASN A 125 13.88 10.71 5.33
C ASN A 125 13.24 11.89 4.61
N HIS A 126 12.16 12.48 5.13
CA HIS A 126 11.34 13.44 4.41
C HIS A 126 10.96 14.66 5.23
N THR A 127 10.56 15.73 4.53
CA THR A 127 10.11 16.97 5.14
C THR A 127 8.74 16.76 5.77
N ALA A 128 8.60 17.18 7.02
CA ALA A 128 7.31 17.27 7.68
C ALA A 128 6.85 18.74 7.73
N ILE A 129 5.55 18.96 7.64
CA ILE A 129 4.91 20.27 7.65
C ILE A 129 3.95 20.30 8.85
N ASN A 130 3.68 21.47 9.42
CA ASN A 130 2.75 21.67 10.53
C ASN A 130 2.98 20.70 11.71
N VAL A 131 4.25 20.50 12.07
CA VAL A 131 4.62 19.59 13.15
C VAL A 131 4.18 20.19 14.48
N LYS A 132 3.35 19.48 15.23
CA LYS A 132 2.96 19.83 16.60
C LYS A 132 3.35 18.71 17.53
N VAL A 133 3.99 19.04 18.64
CA VAL A 133 4.51 18.10 19.62
C VAL A 133 3.86 18.40 20.95
N LEU A 134 2.97 17.51 21.36
CA LEU A 134 2.33 17.56 22.67
C LEU A 134 3.06 16.65 23.65
N ILE A 135 3.74 17.27 24.61
CA ILE A 135 4.56 16.63 25.62
C ILE A 135 3.75 16.53 26.91
N ARG A 136 3.62 15.31 27.45
CA ARG A 136 2.92 15.06 28.71
C ARG A 136 3.79 14.28 29.66
N THR A 137 3.98 14.81 30.86
CA THR A 137 4.78 14.19 31.91
C THR A 137 3.87 13.63 32.99
N TYR A 138 4.09 12.36 33.31
CA TYR A 138 3.32 11.62 34.30
C TYR A 138 4.23 11.13 35.42
N ILE A 139 3.81 11.31 36.67
CA ILE A 139 4.44 10.74 37.86
C ILE A 139 3.38 9.90 38.57
N ASN A 140 3.70 8.64 38.84
CA ASN A 140 2.76 7.69 39.46
C ASN A 140 1.40 7.60 38.73
N ASN A 141 1.45 7.77 37.40
CA ASN A 141 0.31 7.85 36.46
C ASN A 141 -0.58 9.10 36.56
N GLU A 142 -0.22 10.08 37.38
CA GLU A 142 -0.88 11.38 37.43
C GLU A 142 -0.17 12.36 36.51
N LEU A 143 -0.95 13.12 35.73
CA LEU A 143 -0.43 14.16 34.85
C LEU A 143 0.13 15.30 35.71
N GLN A 144 1.40 15.63 35.52
CA GLN A 144 2.09 16.68 36.27
C GLN A 144 2.32 17.93 35.43
N ALA A 145 2.58 17.75 34.14
CA ALA A 145 2.83 18.85 33.22
C ALA A 145 2.42 18.47 31.79
N GLU A 146 2.00 19.49 31.03
CA GLU A 146 1.63 19.40 29.62
C GLU A 146 2.18 20.63 28.91
N TYR A 147 2.89 20.38 27.80
CA TYR A 147 3.51 21.42 26.97
C TYR A 147 3.20 21.13 25.50
N ASP A 148 2.98 22.18 24.71
CA ASP A 148 2.73 22.09 23.28
C ASP A 148 3.75 22.95 22.54
N GLU A 149 4.41 22.36 21.55
CA GLU A 149 5.33 23.05 20.64
C GLU A 149 4.85 22.86 19.21
N SER A 150 4.88 23.93 18.40
CA SER A 150 4.44 23.88 17.01
C SER A 150 5.48 24.48 16.08
N PHE A 151 5.62 23.86 14.91
CA PHE A 151 6.60 24.18 13.88
C PHE A 151 5.93 24.12 12.51
N ASP A 152 6.00 25.20 11.75
CA ASP A 152 5.37 25.25 10.42
C ASP A 152 6.02 24.28 9.43
N ARG A 153 7.34 24.10 9.52
CA ARG A 153 8.09 23.23 8.62
C ARG A 153 9.30 22.62 9.30
N TYR A 154 9.49 21.33 9.07
CA TYR A 154 10.64 20.58 9.53
C TYR A 154 11.35 19.88 8.36
N GLU A 155 12.45 20.47 7.88
CA GLU A 155 13.26 19.90 6.80
C GLU A 155 14.42 19.06 7.37
N PRO A 156 14.65 17.82 6.92
CA PRO A 156 15.74 16.97 7.39
C PRO A 156 17.14 17.40 6.92
N LYS A 157 17.31 18.56 6.26
CA LYS A 157 18.60 18.99 5.72
C LYS A 157 19.63 19.18 6.84
N TYR A 158 20.77 18.49 6.70
CA TYR A 158 21.98 18.62 7.53
C TYR A 158 21.85 18.25 9.01
N GLY A 159 21.11 17.20 9.36
CA GLY A 159 21.03 16.79 10.76
C GLY A 159 20.36 17.89 11.61
N ASN A 160 19.31 18.50 11.06
CA ASN A 160 18.40 19.31 11.84
C ASN A 160 17.84 18.40 12.95
N VAL A 161 18.27 18.72 14.14
CA VAL A 161 17.99 18.02 15.38
C VAL A 161 17.18 19.00 16.21
N LEU A 162 15.91 18.70 16.43
CA LEU A 162 15.04 19.55 17.23
C LEU A 162 15.22 19.20 18.69
N LYS A 163 15.69 20.14 19.49
CA LYS A 163 15.68 20.00 20.93
C LYS A 163 14.29 20.39 21.41
N ILE A 164 13.51 19.41 21.84
CA ILE A 164 12.08 19.58 22.16
C ILE A 164 11.77 19.61 23.65
N ASP A 165 12.64 19.04 24.49
CA ASP A 165 12.39 19.03 25.93
C ASP A 165 13.69 18.85 26.72
N GLN A 166 13.78 19.56 27.84
CA GLN A 166 14.81 19.36 28.85
C GLN A 166 14.13 19.09 30.18
N PHE A 167 14.32 17.88 30.72
CA PHE A 167 13.68 17.45 31.95
C PHE A 167 14.68 16.87 32.94
N GLU A 168 14.37 17.04 34.22
CA GLU A 168 15.20 16.52 35.32
C GLU A 168 14.59 15.23 35.88
N VAL A 169 15.41 14.22 36.05
CA VAL A 169 15.03 12.93 36.62
C VAL A 169 15.69 12.78 37.99
N LYS A 170 14.88 12.71 39.05
CA LYS A 170 15.35 12.37 40.39
C LYS A 170 15.55 10.84 40.48
N ARG A 171 16.73 10.42 40.92
CA ARG A 171 17.14 9.01 40.96
C ARG A 171 16.73 8.27 42.24
N ASP A 172 15.83 8.83 43.06
CA ASP A 172 15.47 8.26 44.37
C ASP A 172 14.54 7.02 44.31
N GLY A 173 14.30 6.50 43.10
CA GLY A 173 13.95 5.09 42.88
C GLY A 173 12.50 4.67 43.15
N SER A 174 11.68 5.44 43.87
CA SER A 174 10.30 5.06 44.18
C SER A 174 9.29 5.44 43.07
N ASP A 175 9.49 6.59 42.43
CA ASP A 175 8.46 7.16 41.56
C ASP A 175 8.53 6.64 40.13
N LYS A 176 7.38 6.13 39.66
CA LYS A 176 7.22 5.71 38.26
C LYS A 176 6.91 6.94 37.43
N PHE A 177 7.92 7.51 36.75
CA PHE A 177 7.69 8.55 35.78
C PHE A 177 7.67 8.02 34.33
N HIS A 178 6.84 8.64 33.50
CA HIS A 178 6.89 8.48 32.07
C HIS A 178 6.52 9.77 31.34
N ILE A 179 7.15 10.00 30.20
CA ILE A 179 6.88 11.14 29.32
C ILE A 179 6.29 10.60 28.03
N THR A 180 5.24 11.25 27.53
CA THR A 180 4.61 10.91 26.26
C THR A 180 4.73 12.10 25.32
N TYR A 181 5.29 11.85 24.15
CA TYR A 181 5.38 12.78 23.05
C TYR A 181 4.33 12.36 22.02
N ASN A 182 3.28 13.15 21.83
CA ASN A 182 2.32 12.97 20.75
C ASN A 182 2.66 13.98 19.66
N ILE A 183 3.15 13.50 18.53
CA ILE A 183 3.58 14.31 17.40
C ILE A 183 2.50 14.22 16.34
N THR A 184 1.93 15.34 15.94
CA THR A 184 1.05 15.43 14.75
C THR A 184 1.76 16.21 13.67
N TYR A 185 1.70 15.75 12.42
CA TYR A 185 2.42 16.40 11.31
C TYR A 185 1.75 16.06 9.99
N ASP A 186 1.99 16.89 9.00
CA ASP A 186 1.61 16.67 7.61
C ASP A 186 2.84 16.29 6.78
N ASP A 187 2.68 15.45 5.75
CA ASP A 187 3.71 15.26 4.74
C ASP A 187 3.69 16.37 3.68
N ILE A 188 4.59 16.27 2.70
CA ILE A 188 4.69 17.23 1.58
C ILE A 188 3.47 17.24 0.66
N GLU A 189 2.59 16.23 0.74
CA GLU A 189 1.35 16.12 -0.03
C GLU A 189 0.12 16.51 0.79
N GLY A 190 0.30 16.89 2.07
CA GLY A 190 -0.78 17.30 2.96
C GLY A 190 -1.50 16.13 3.66
N ASN A 191 -0.93 14.92 3.68
CA ASN A 191 -1.48 13.83 4.49
C ASN A 191 -1.08 14.03 5.96
N SER A 192 -2.08 14.02 6.85
CA SER A 192 -1.86 14.17 8.28
C SER A 192 -1.60 12.84 8.98
N TYR A 193 -0.64 12.86 9.91
CA TYR A 193 -0.23 11.72 10.69
C TYR A 193 -0.14 12.06 12.18
N LYS A 194 -0.27 11.03 13.01
CA LYS A 194 -0.04 11.08 14.45
C LYS A 194 0.92 10.00 14.87
N LYS A 195 1.98 10.37 15.57
CA LYS A 195 2.96 9.46 16.16
C LYS A 195 2.96 9.64 17.67
N ARG A 196 3.09 8.53 18.41
CA ARG A 196 3.28 8.56 19.86
C ARG A 196 4.61 7.93 20.19
N ILE A 197 5.40 8.60 21.02
CA ILE A 197 6.63 8.05 21.58
C ILE A 197 6.52 8.15 23.10
N LYS A 198 6.77 7.04 23.79
CA LYS A 198 6.68 6.98 25.25
C LYS A 198 8.05 6.67 25.85
N VAL A 199 8.54 7.56 26.70
CA VAL A 199 9.74 7.38 27.50
C VAL A 199 9.32 6.90 28.88
N LYS A 200 9.76 5.70 29.28
CA LYS A 200 9.50 5.17 30.62
C LYS A 200 10.82 5.02 31.37
N ASN A 201 10.80 5.35 32.65
CA ASN A 201 11.86 4.91 33.56
C ASN A 201 11.59 3.47 34.01
N LYS A 202 12.54 2.57 33.75
CA LYS A 202 12.52 1.19 34.22
C LYS A 202 13.85 0.91 34.92
N ALA A 203 13.81 0.75 36.24
CA ALA A 203 14.96 0.32 37.05
C ALA A 203 16.25 1.09 36.73
N LEU A 204 16.18 2.43 36.71
CA LEU A 204 17.32 3.32 36.42
C LEU A 204 17.77 3.36 34.95
N SER A 205 17.00 2.75 34.04
CA SER A 205 17.20 2.85 32.59
C SER A 205 15.99 3.53 31.94
N LEU A 206 16.26 4.38 30.94
CA LEU A 206 15.20 4.94 30.10
C LEU A 206 14.91 3.96 28.97
N SER A 207 13.65 3.60 28.81
CA SER A 207 13.16 2.80 27.69
C SER A 207 12.25 3.65 26.81
N LEU A 208 12.53 3.61 25.51
CA LEU A 208 11.74 4.25 24.46
C LEU A 208 10.79 3.20 23.88
N VAL A 209 9.50 3.49 23.90
CA VAL A 209 8.49 2.72 23.19
C VAL A 209 7.99 3.60 22.05
N ASP A 210 8.35 3.21 20.84
CA ASP A 210 7.92 3.88 19.61
C ASP A 210 6.66 3.20 19.06
N TYR A 211 5.62 3.98 18.79
CA TYR A 211 4.39 3.50 18.17
C TYR A 211 4.39 3.89 16.68
N PRO A 212 3.93 3.01 15.78
CA PRO A 212 3.83 3.36 14.36
C PRO A 212 2.92 4.58 14.21
N ALA A 213 3.31 5.49 13.31
CA ALA A 213 2.48 6.65 13.05
C ALA A 213 1.20 6.23 12.31
N GLU A 214 0.06 6.74 12.75
CA GLU A 214 -1.26 6.48 12.19
C GLU A 214 -1.69 7.67 11.33
N ARG A 215 -2.38 7.43 10.22
CA ARG A 215 -2.98 8.50 9.41
C ARG A 215 -4.23 9.01 10.14
N LEU A 216 -4.38 10.33 10.22
CA LEU A 216 -5.54 10.99 10.84
C LEU A 216 -6.71 11.10 9.88
#